data_AF-A0A838FWK8-F1
#
_entry.id   AF-A0A838FWK8-F1
#
_cell.length_a   1.000
_cell.length_b   1.000
_cell.length_c   1.000
_cell.angle_alpha   90.00
_cell.angle_beta   90.00
_cell.angle_gamma   90.00
#
_symmetry.space_group_name_H-M   'P 1'
#
loop_
_entity.id
_entity.type
_entity.pdbx_description
1 polymer ?
#
loop_
_entity_poly.entity_id
_entity_poly.type
_entity_poly.pdbx_seq_one_letter_code
_entity_poly.pdbx_strand_id
1 'polypeptide(L)' 'MQGEFSVDIEIAADPVAVWDTVTAWEQQGAWMPATHVRPLPGPRRAVGERFVARTGLGPLAFDDPITVTSWDP' A
#
# COMPACT_ATOMS: atom_id res chain seq x y z
N MET A 1 3.00 17.63 -18.04
CA MET A 1 2.58 18.51 -16.92
C MET A 1 2.42 17.59 -15.72
N GLN A 2 3.25 17.71 -14.70
CA GLN A 2 3.05 16.95 -13.45
C GLN A 2 2.03 17.74 -12.63
N GLY A 3 0.89 17.12 -12.33
CA GLY A 3 -0.09 17.67 -11.41
C GLY A 3 0.15 17.09 -10.03
N GLU A 4 0.16 17.94 -9.02
CA GLU A 4 0.15 17.53 -7.62
C GLU A 4 -1.24 17.77 -7.04
N PHE A 5 -1.74 16.82 -6.26
CA PHE A 5 -2.97 16.95 -5.49
C PHE A 5 -2.78 16.30 -4.12
N SER A 6 -3.45 16.85 -3.10
CA SER A 6 -3.46 16.31 -1.73
C SER A 6 -4.90 16.11 -1.26
N VAL A 7 -5.12 15.09 -0.43
CA VAL A 7 -6.39 14.80 0.23
C VAL A 7 -6.10 14.44 1.69
N ASP A 8 -6.76 15.13 2.61
CA ASP A 8 -6.65 14.93 4.05
C ASP A 8 -7.97 14.39 4.61
N ILE A 9 -7.89 13.35 5.44
CA ILE A 9 -9.05 12.73 6.08
C ILE A 9 -8.78 12.61 7.58
N GLU A 10 -9.63 13.22 8.40
CA GLU A 10 -9.57 13.05 9.85
C GLU A 10 -10.21 11.72 10.27
N ILE A 11 -9.45 10.90 10.98
CA ILE A 11 -9.91 9.62 11.51
C ILE A 11 -9.87 9.69 13.03
N ALA A 12 -11.02 9.50 13.68
CA ALA A 12 -11.13 9.44 15.14
C ALA A 12 -10.63 8.08 15.69
N ALA A 13 -9.33 7.82 15.54
CA ALA A 13 -8.65 6.60 16.00
C ALA A 13 -7.24 6.92 16.50
N ASP A 14 -6.63 5.96 17.20
CA ASP A 14 -5.24 6.06 17.63
C ASP A 14 -4.29 6.13 16.40
N PRO A 15 -3.34 7.08 16.35
CA PRO A 15 -2.45 7.24 15.20
C PRO A 15 -1.63 5.99 14.87
N VAL A 16 -1.18 5.25 15.89
CA VAL A 16 -0.40 4.02 15.67
C VAL A 16 -1.28 2.94 15.03
N ALA A 17 -2.52 2.80 15.51
CA ALA A 17 -3.48 1.88 14.90
C ALA A 17 -3.80 2.24 13.43
N VAL A 18 -3.93 3.53 13.12
CA VAL A 18 -4.13 3.99 11.73
C VAL A 18 -2.88 3.66 10.90
N TRP A 19 -1.69 4.00 11.39
CA TRP A 19 -0.42 3.72 10.71
C TRP A 19 -0.23 2.23 10.42
N ASP A 20 -0.40 1.37 11.43
CA ASP A 20 -0.27 -0.09 11.28
C ASP A 20 -1.29 -0.65 10.29
N THR A 21 -2.50 -0.08 10.23
CA THR A 21 -3.54 -0.50 9.28
C THR A 21 -3.21 -0.08 7.85
N VAL A 22 -2.86 1.19 7.62
CA VAL A 22 -2.60 1.69 6.27
C VAL A 22 -1.32 1.11 5.68
N THR A 23 -0.33 0.79 6.52
CA THR A 23 0.94 0.18 6.12
C THR A 23 0.93 -1.35 6.13
N ALA A 24 -0.19 -1.99 6.51
CA ALA A 24 -0.39 -3.42 6.35
C ALA A 24 -0.68 -3.79 4.87
N TRP A 25 0.32 -3.60 4.00
CA TRP A 25 0.21 -3.75 2.54
C TRP A 25 -0.50 -5.04 2.11
N GLU A 26 -0.11 -6.18 2.68
CA GLU A 26 -0.65 -7.50 2.36
C GLU A 26 -2.15 -7.65 2.70
N GLN A 27 -2.66 -6.84 3.64
CA GLN A 27 -4.06 -6.84 4.04
C GLN A 27 -4.96 -5.96 3.17
N GLN A 28 -4.38 -5.15 2.26
CA GLN A 28 -5.14 -4.20 1.45
C GLN A 28 -6.26 -4.84 0.62
N GLY A 29 -6.11 -6.12 0.25
CA GLY A 29 -7.15 -6.86 -0.47
C GLY A 29 -8.48 -6.99 0.31
N ALA A 30 -8.49 -6.76 1.63
CA ALA A 30 -9.72 -6.75 2.42
C ALA A 30 -10.61 -5.53 2.14
N TRP A 31 -10.06 -4.42 1.63
CA TRP A 31 -10.81 -3.20 1.32
C TRP A 31 -10.60 -2.67 -0.11
N MET A 32 -9.62 -3.19 -0.85
CA MET A 32 -9.39 -2.90 -2.27
C MET A 32 -9.94 -4.03 -3.14
N PRO A 33 -11.06 -3.83 -3.86
CA PRO A 33 -11.67 -4.89 -4.67
C PRO A 33 -10.70 -5.49 -5.68
N ALA A 34 -10.75 -6.82 -5.81
CA ALA A 34 -9.94 -7.59 -6.76
C ALA A 34 -8.42 -7.32 -6.69
N THR A 35 -7.92 -6.87 -5.54
CA THR A 35 -6.50 -6.55 -5.33
C THR A 35 -5.87 -7.56 -4.37
N HIS A 36 -4.75 -8.14 -4.77
CA HIS A 36 -3.93 -8.99 -3.91
C HIS A 36 -2.52 -8.42 -3.86
N VAL A 37 -2.04 -8.10 -2.67
CA VAL A 37 -0.69 -7.56 -2.46
C VAL A 37 0.23 -8.68 -2.02
N ARG A 38 1.39 -8.79 -2.65
CA ARG A 38 2.42 -9.74 -2.25
C ARG A 38 3.73 -9.01 -1.96
N PRO A 39 4.45 -9.40 -0.90
CA PRO A 39 5.75 -8.84 -0.63
C PRO A 39 6.79 -9.33 -1.64
N LEU A 40 7.80 -8.50 -1.90
CA LEU A 40 9.05 -8.93 -2.55
C LEU A 40 10.15 -9.14 -1.49
N PRO A 41 11.24 -9.87 -1.82
CA PRO A 41 12.38 -10.02 -0.93
C PRO A 41 13.05 -8.68 -0.60
N GLY A 42 13.45 -8.51 0.66
CA GLY A 42 14.14 -7.29 1.12
C GLY A 42 13.66 -6.83 2.50
N PRO A 43 13.92 -5.56 2.84
CA PRO A 43 13.45 -4.94 4.07
C PRO A 43 11.92 -5.00 4.23
N ARG A 44 11.47 -4.93 5.48
CA ARG A 44 10.07 -4.86 5.89
C ARG A 44 9.89 -3.66 6.80
N ARG A 45 8.78 -2.92 6.65
CA ARG A 45 8.44 -1.74 7.46
C ARG A 45 9.59 -0.72 7.50
N ALA A 46 10.17 -0.44 6.34
CA ALA A 46 11.31 0.45 6.19
C ALA A 46 11.45 0.97 4.75
N VAL A 47 12.23 2.03 4.57
CA VAL A 47 12.66 2.50 3.25
C VAL A 47 13.33 1.35 2.48
N GLY A 48 12.95 1.20 1.21
CA GLY A 48 13.39 0.12 0.33
C GLY A 48 12.59 -1.17 0.48
N GLU A 49 11.57 -1.24 1.34
CA GLU A 49 10.56 -2.29 1.26
C GLU A 49 9.88 -2.26 -0.11
N ARG A 50 9.63 -3.45 -0.66
CA ARG A 50 9.03 -3.64 -1.98
C ARG A 50 7.92 -4.66 -1.94
N PHE A 51 6.87 -4.39 -2.68
CA PHE A 51 5.71 -5.27 -2.84
C PHE A 51 5.06 -5.01 -4.19
N VAL A 52 4.19 -5.91 -4.62
CA VAL A 52 3.41 -5.75 -5.84
C VAL A 52 1.94 -5.89 -5.49
N ALA A 53 1.16 -4.85 -5.76
CA ALA A 53 -0.29 -4.91 -5.77
C ALA A 53 -0.73 -5.44 -7.14
N ARG A 54 -1.37 -6.61 -7.17
CA ARG A 54 -1.97 -7.15 -8.40
C ARG A 54 -3.46 -6.92 -8.37
N THR A 55 -3.99 -6.18 -9.34
CA THR A 55 -5.42 -5.85 -9.42
C THR A 55 -6.03 -6.44 -10.68
N GLY A 56 -7.13 -7.19 -10.52
CA GLY A 56 -7.93 -7.73 -11.63
C GLY A 56 -8.38 -9.18 -11.42
N LEU A 57 -9.00 -9.75 -12.45
CA LEU A 57 -9.57 -11.10 -12.40
C LEU A 57 -8.97 -11.97 -13.52
N GLY A 58 -8.35 -13.09 -13.11
CA GLY A 58 -7.75 -14.05 -14.05
C GLY A 58 -6.71 -13.38 -14.97
N PRO A 59 -6.80 -13.55 -16.31
CA PRO A 59 -5.85 -12.97 -17.26
C PRO A 59 -6.00 -11.44 -17.42
N LEU A 60 -7.12 -10.85 -16.97
CA LEU A 60 -7.36 -9.41 -17.02
C LEU A 60 -6.90 -8.78 -15.69
N ALA A 61 -5.59 -8.82 -15.45
CA ALA A 61 -4.99 -8.28 -14.24
C ALA A 61 -3.67 -7.56 -14.54
N PHE A 62 -3.39 -6.53 -13.74
CA PHE A 62 -2.21 -5.69 -13.86
C PHE A 62 -1.41 -5.75 -12.56
N ASP A 63 -0.08 -5.70 -12.69
CA ASP A 63 0.83 -5.60 -11.56
C ASP A 63 1.25 -4.14 -11.39
N ASP A 64 1.10 -3.63 -10.16
CA ASP A 64 1.60 -2.33 -9.71
C ASP A 64 2.75 -2.55 -8.70
N PRO A 65 4.02 -2.50 -9.14
CA PRO A 65 5.18 -2.66 -8.29
C PRO A 65 5.48 -1.37 -7.51
N ILE A 66 5.52 -1.47 -6.19
CA ILE A 66 5.70 -0.33 -5.28
C ILE A 66 7.01 -0.48 -4.50
N THR A 67 7.68 0.65 -4.25
CA THR A 67 8.86 0.75 -3.38
C THR A 67 8.63 1.88 -2.38
N VAL A 68 8.82 1.58 -1.09
CA VAL A 68 8.76 2.57 -0.02
C VAL A 68 9.99 3.49 -0.11
N THR A 69 9.79 4.78 -0.33
CA THR A 69 10.87 5.78 -0.47
C THR A 69 11.11 6.59 0.81
N SER A 70 10.09 6.71 1.66
CA SER A 70 10.16 7.32 3.00
C SER A 70 9.38 6.47 4.00
N TRP A 71 9.78 6.53 5.26
CA TRP A 71 9.13 5.80 6.35
C TRP A 71 9.32 6.57 7.67
N ASP A 72 8.23 7.09 8.22
CA ASP A 72 8.22 7.87 9.46
C ASP A 72 6.92 7.53 10.23
N PRO A 73 6.95 6.46 11.05
CA PRO A 73 5.78 5.91 11.73
C PRO A 73 5.31 6.73 12.94
#